data_AF-A0A5P8KJJ0-F1
#
_entry.id   AF-A0A5P8KJJ0-F1
#
_cell.length_a   1.000
_cell.length_b   1.000
_cell.length_c   1.000
_cell.angle_alpha   90.00
_cell.angle_beta   90.00
_cell.angle_gamma   90.00
#
_symmetry.space_group_name_H-M   'P 1'
#
loop_
_entity.id
_entity.type
_entity.pdbx_description
1 polymer ?
#
loop_
_entity_poly.entity_id
_entity_poly.type
_entity_poly.pdbx_seq_one_letter_code
_entity_poly.pdbx_strand_id
1 'polypeptide(L)'
;MPPEWPLTDPTDRELQLWDELWERPQAVMWEELSQELEVALFVRCLAEAEQPEAKVDVRKLARQYLDSLGLSVQGMLRNRWKISPGEPGTVPVPEAFEDDEPPTPAPRRPSARDRMKVVPFRGRED
;
A
#
# COMPACT_ATOMS: atom_id res chain seq x y z
N MET A 1 16.71 7.28 -2.36
CA MET A 1 17.61 6.23 -1.84
C MET A 1 17.12 5.85 -0.46
N PRO A 2 17.16 4.57 -0.10
CA PRO A 2 16.78 4.14 1.25
C PRO A 2 17.71 4.76 2.31
N PRO A 3 17.22 5.00 3.54
CA PRO A 3 18.05 5.41 4.65
C PRO A 3 18.99 4.28 5.08
N GLU A 4 19.95 4.62 5.93
CA GLU A 4 20.85 3.64 6.54
C GLU A 4 20.06 2.57 7.30
N TRP A 5 20.45 1.30 7.12
CA TRP A 5 19.81 0.18 7.79
C TRP A 5 19.95 0.30 9.33
N PRO A 6 18.85 0.41 10.09
CA PRO A 6 18.91 0.80 11.50
C PRO A 6 19.08 -0.38 12.49
N LEU A 7 19.01 -1.63 12.00
CA LEU A 7 19.18 -2.81 12.84
C LEU A 7 20.64 -3.30 12.80
N THR A 8 20.93 -4.32 13.61
CA THR A 8 22.16 -5.11 13.48
C THR A 8 22.29 -5.71 12.07
N ASP A 9 23.49 -6.23 11.80
CA ASP A 9 23.90 -6.86 10.53
C ASP A 9 22.74 -7.41 9.70
N PRO A 10 22.46 -6.81 8.53
CA PRO A 10 21.42 -7.29 7.65
C PRO A 10 21.88 -8.52 6.85
N THR A 11 20.94 -9.37 6.49
CA THR A 11 21.15 -10.38 5.44
C THR A 11 21.00 -9.76 4.04
N ASP A 12 21.56 -10.40 3.01
CA ASP A 12 21.40 -9.95 1.61
C ASP A 12 19.92 -9.84 1.21
N ARG A 13 19.06 -10.75 1.70
CA ARG A 13 17.63 -10.72 1.42
C ARG A 13 16.94 -9.55 2.11
N GLU A 14 17.36 -9.19 3.33
CA GLU A 14 16.85 -8.01 4.03
C GLU A 14 17.21 -6.72 3.28
N LEU A 15 18.45 -6.59 2.78
CA LEU A 15 18.85 -5.41 2.01
C LEU A 15 18.05 -5.25 0.71
N GLN A 16 17.81 -6.35 -0.02
CA GLN A 16 16.96 -6.31 -1.21
C GLN A 16 15.54 -5.84 -0.90
N LEU A 17 14.92 -6.40 0.15
CA LEU A 17 13.58 -6.01 0.58
C LEU A 17 13.53 -4.57 1.09
N TRP A 18 14.59 -4.12 1.77
CA TRP A 18 14.73 -2.73 2.22
C TRP A 18 14.71 -1.77 1.03
N ASP A 19 15.55 -2.01 0.03
CA ASP A 19 15.60 -1.19 -1.19
C ASP A 19 14.24 -1.17 -1.89
N GLU A 20 13.62 -2.33 -2.12
CA GLU A 20 12.30 -2.47 -2.76
C GLU A 20 11.18 -1.72 -2.01
N LEU A 21 11.21 -1.72 -0.68
CA LEU A 21 10.19 -1.03 0.11
C LEU A 21 10.34 0.48 0.05
N TRP A 22 11.57 1.00 0.08
CA TRP A 22 11.82 2.44 0.02
C TRP A 22 11.59 3.05 -1.37
N GLU A 23 11.40 2.24 -2.41
CA GLU A 23 10.90 2.69 -3.72
C GLU A 23 9.39 2.95 -3.74
N ARG A 24 8.65 2.50 -2.73
CA ARG A 24 7.19 2.62 -2.70
C ARG A 24 6.74 4.05 -2.38
N PRO A 25 5.58 4.50 -2.88
CA PRO A 25 5.06 5.83 -2.54
C PRO A 25 4.78 6.01 -1.04
N GLN A 26 4.54 4.92 -0.30
CA GLN A 26 4.38 4.95 1.16
C GLN A 26 5.64 5.39 1.91
N ALA A 27 6.84 5.23 1.32
CA ALA A 27 8.10 5.56 1.95
C ALA A 27 8.21 7.02 2.39
N VAL A 28 7.58 7.93 1.63
CA VAL A 28 7.46 9.36 2.00
C VAL A 28 6.79 9.51 3.37
N MET A 29 5.70 8.78 3.60
CA MET A 29 5.00 8.83 4.88
C MET A 29 5.82 8.17 6.00
N TRP A 30 6.57 7.11 5.70
CA TRP A 30 7.42 6.46 6.71
C TRP A 30 8.54 7.38 7.17
N GLU A 31 9.16 8.13 6.27
CA GLU A 31 10.16 9.16 6.60
C GLU A 31 9.54 10.30 7.42
N GLU A 32 8.39 10.84 7.00
CA GLU A 32 7.68 11.90 7.74
C GLU A 32 7.31 11.48 9.18
N LEU A 33 7.05 10.19 9.40
CA LEU A 33 6.65 9.63 10.68
C LEU A 33 7.82 8.97 11.45
N SER A 34 9.05 9.04 10.92
CA SER A 34 10.25 8.40 11.50
C SER A 34 10.04 6.90 11.80
N GLN A 35 9.50 6.17 10.83
CA GLN A 35 9.17 4.74 10.93
C GLN A 35 10.28 3.82 10.37
N GLU A 36 11.51 4.31 10.19
CA GLU A 36 12.61 3.53 9.60
C GLU A 36 12.87 2.23 10.35
N LEU A 37 12.84 2.28 11.70
CA LEU A 37 13.00 1.09 12.54
C LEU A 37 11.85 0.10 12.38
N GLU A 38 10.61 0.59 12.24
CA GLU A 38 9.43 -0.25 12.05
C GLU A 38 9.46 -0.96 10.68
N VAL A 39 9.87 -0.24 9.64
CA VAL A 39 10.10 -0.81 8.30
C VAL A 39 11.20 -1.86 8.35
N ALA A 40 12.30 -1.62 9.08
CA ALA A 40 13.40 -2.58 9.17
C ALA A 40 13.00 -3.86 9.91
N LEU A 41 12.22 -3.74 10.99
CA LEU A 41 11.64 -4.88 11.71
C LEU A 41 10.67 -5.67 10.82
N PHE A 42 9.87 -4.98 10.00
CA PHE A 42 9.03 -5.62 9.01
C PHE A 42 9.83 -6.39 7.97
N VAL A 43 10.89 -5.79 7.40
CA VAL A 43 11.79 -6.45 6.44
C VAL A 43 12.37 -7.74 7.02
N ARG A 44 12.90 -7.68 8.24
CA ARG A 44 13.44 -8.86 8.94
C ARG A 44 12.37 -9.94 9.13
N CYS A 45 11.18 -9.53 9.57
CA CYS A 45 10.06 -10.44 9.75
C CYS A 45 9.58 -11.05 8.43
N LEU A 46 9.59 -10.28 7.34
CA LEU A 46 9.19 -10.73 6.01
C LEU A 46 10.20 -11.72 5.44
N ALA A 47 11.51 -11.44 5.54
CA ALA A 47 12.57 -12.35 5.12
C ALA A 47 12.50 -13.72 5.83
N GLU A 48 12.18 -13.72 7.13
CA GLU A 48 11.92 -14.95 7.87
C GLU A 48 10.61 -15.63 7.43
N ALA A 49 9.53 -14.87 7.24
CA ALA A 49 8.24 -15.37 6.82
C ALA A 49 8.23 -16.01 5.41
N GLU A 50 9.15 -15.60 4.53
CA GLU A 50 9.32 -16.19 3.18
C GLU A 50 9.81 -17.64 3.21
N GLN A 51 10.47 -18.08 4.29
CA GLN A 51 11.00 -19.44 4.38
C GLN A 51 9.87 -20.48 4.39
N PRO A 52 10.04 -21.66 3.74
CA PRO A 52 8.98 -22.68 3.70
C PRO A 52 8.56 -23.14 5.10
N GLU A 53 9.51 -23.26 6.02
CA GLU A 53 9.35 -23.73 7.40
C GLU A 53 9.02 -22.59 8.38
N ALA A 54 8.78 -21.37 7.89
CA ALA A 54 8.50 -20.22 8.73
C ALA A 54 7.27 -20.48 9.63
N LYS A 55 7.44 -20.22 10.93
CA LYS A 55 6.39 -20.39 11.92
C LYS A 55 5.18 -19.52 11.59
N VAL A 56 3.99 -20.05 11.89
CA VAL A 56 2.72 -19.34 11.67
C VAL A 56 2.70 -17.96 12.33
N ASP A 57 3.28 -17.83 13.53
CA ASP A 57 3.27 -16.56 14.25
C ASP A 57 4.16 -15.49 13.62
N VAL A 58 5.24 -15.88 12.93
CA VAL A 58 6.08 -14.95 12.15
C VAL A 58 5.29 -14.40 10.96
N ARG A 59 4.56 -15.27 10.25
CA ARG A 59 3.68 -14.85 9.14
C ARG A 59 2.54 -13.92 9.62
N LYS A 60 1.99 -14.18 10.81
CA LYS A 60 1.00 -13.27 11.44
C LYS A 60 1.63 -11.91 11.78
N LEU A 61 2.84 -11.90 12.33
CA LEU A 61 3.55 -10.66 12.67
C LEU A 61 3.86 -9.84 11.41
N ALA A 62 4.33 -10.48 10.33
CA ALA A 62 4.54 -9.82 9.04
C ALA A 62 3.24 -9.19 8.52
N ARG A 63 2.09 -9.88 8.68
CA ARG A 63 0.79 -9.33 8.31
C ARG A 63 0.39 -8.11 9.14
N GLN A 64 0.68 -8.11 10.45
CA GLN A 64 0.40 -6.96 11.31
C GLN A 64 1.22 -5.74 10.90
N TYR A 65 2.51 -5.93 10.57
CA TYR A 65 3.34 -4.86 10.02
C TYR A 65 2.83 -4.36 8.66
N LEU A 66 2.38 -5.24 7.76
CA LEU A 66 1.76 -4.83 6.49
C LEU A 66 0.56 -3.90 6.71
N ASP A 67 -0.25 -4.16 7.74
CA ASP A 67 -1.39 -3.31 8.10
C ASP A 67 -0.92 -2.00 8.77
N SER A 68 0.07 -2.05 9.67
CA SER A 68 0.62 -0.85 10.36
C SER A 68 1.28 0.13 9.38
N LEU A 69 2.13 -0.39 8.49
CA LEU A 69 2.91 0.38 7.52
C LEU A 69 2.10 0.80 6.28
N GLY A 70 0.77 0.59 6.27
CA GLY A 70 -0.08 0.99 5.16
C GLY A 70 0.23 0.26 3.85
N LEU A 71 0.78 -0.95 3.91
CA LEU A 71 1.10 -1.76 2.73
C LEU A 71 -0.08 -2.64 2.31
N SER A 72 -1.02 -2.92 3.22
CA SER A 72 -2.27 -3.59 2.91
C SER A 72 -3.40 -2.59 2.62
N VAL A 73 -4.45 -3.06 1.93
CA VAL A 73 -5.68 -2.26 1.71
C VAL A 73 -6.29 -1.81 3.04
N GLN A 74 -6.28 -2.66 4.06
CA GLN A 74 -6.81 -2.30 5.38
C GLN A 74 -5.92 -1.28 6.08
N GLY A 75 -4.60 -1.42 5.95
CA GLY A 75 -3.62 -0.46 6.47
C GLY A 75 -3.78 0.92 5.84
N MET A 76 -3.87 0.96 4.51
CA MET A 76 -4.14 2.20 3.76
C MET A 76 -5.40 2.91 4.24
N LEU A 77 -6.51 2.16 4.42
CA LEU A 77 -7.76 2.71 4.92
C LEU A 77 -7.65 3.21 6.36
N ARG A 78 -7.00 2.44 7.25
CA ARG A 78 -6.81 2.79 8.66
C ARG A 78 -5.95 4.05 8.83
N ASN A 79 -4.87 4.14 8.08
CA ASN A 79 -3.95 5.28 8.11
C ASN A 79 -4.52 6.48 7.34
N ARG A 80 -5.65 6.29 6.64
CA ARG A 80 -6.30 7.26 5.75
C ARG A 80 -5.38 7.71 4.62
N TRP A 81 -4.45 6.85 4.24
CA TRP A 81 -3.51 7.11 3.17
C TRP A 81 -4.20 6.96 1.82
N LYS A 82 -3.81 7.83 0.89
CA LYS A 82 -4.21 7.77 -0.51
C LYS A 82 -2.95 7.90 -1.32
N ILE A 83 -2.73 6.97 -2.24
CA ILE A 83 -1.66 7.11 -3.23
C ILE A 83 -2.22 8.02 -4.31
N SER A 84 -1.68 9.24 -4.41
CA SER A 84 -1.93 10.09 -5.56
C SER A 84 -1.33 9.41 -6.79
N PRO A 85 -2.05 9.34 -7.93
CA PRO A 85 -1.39 9.01 -9.19
C PRO A 85 -0.30 10.07 -9.38
N GLY A 86 0.97 9.64 -9.36
CA GLY A 86 2.08 10.55 -9.60
C GLY A 86 1.89 11.26 -10.94
N GLU A 87 2.44 12.47 -11.08
CA GLU A 87 2.60 13.03 -12.41
C GLU A 87 3.35 11.99 -13.27
N PRO A 88 2.88 11.71 -14.50
CA PRO A 88 3.54 10.75 -15.38
C PRO A 88 4.95 11.28 -15.72
N GLY A 89 5.99 10.81 -15.01
CA GLY A 89 7.31 11.40 -15.18
C GLY A 89 8.53 10.74 -14.51
N THR A 90 8.47 9.51 -13.98
CA THR A 90 9.68 8.81 -13.47
C THR A 90 9.74 7.31 -13.76
N VAL A 91 8.95 6.83 -14.72
CA VAL A 91 9.31 5.58 -15.43
C VAL A 91 10.10 6.03 -16.65
N PRO A 92 11.30 5.50 -16.96
CA PRO A 92 11.89 5.69 -18.28
C PRO A 92 10.88 5.12 -19.28
N VAL A 93 10.17 6.03 -19.95
CA VAL A 93 9.23 5.66 -21.01
C VAL A 93 10.10 5.07 -22.13
N PRO A 94 9.96 3.80 -22.52
CA PRO A 94 10.54 3.35 -23.78
C PRO A 94 9.93 4.23 -24.87
N GLU A 95 10.80 4.85 -25.69
CA GLU A 95 10.49 5.89 -26.66
C GLU A 95 9.08 5.75 -27.25
N ALA A 96 8.26 6.77 -26.99
CA ALA A 96 6.87 6.83 -27.40
C ALA A 96 6.76 6.76 -28.93
N PHE A 97 5.91 5.87 -29.43
CA PHE A 97 5.29 6.08 -30.73
C PHE A 97 4.25 7.18 -30.58
N GLU A 98 4.48 8.29 -31.26
CA GLU A 98 3.58 9.44 -31.32
C GLU A 98 2.29 9.05 -32.05
N ASP A 99 1.15 9.09 -31.35
CA ASP A 99 -0.15 9.33 -31.97
C ASP A 99 -0.96 10.25 -31.03
N ASP A 100 -1.29 11.41 -31.57
CA ASP A 100 -1.86 12.59 -30.92
C ASP A 100 -3.40 12.48 -30.90
N GLU A 101 -4.00 12.22 -29.73
CA GLU A 101 -5.40 12.61 -29.45
C GLU A 101 -5.67 12.70 -27.94
N PRO A 102 -6.23 13.81 -27.41
CA PRO A 102 -6.54 13.92 -25.99
C PRO A 102 -7.75 13.05 -25.60
N PRO A 103 -7.66 12.23 -24.53
CA PRO A 103 -8.78 11.40 -24.10
C PRO A 103 -9.92 12.25 -23.50
N THR A 104 -11.14 12.02 -24.00
CA THR A 104 -12.37 12.61 -23.46
C THR A 104 -12.66 12.08 -22.05
N PRO A 105 -13.10 12.90 -21.08
CA PRO A 105 -13.33 12.44 -19.72
C PRO A 105 -14.50 11.45 -19.62
N ALA A 106 -14.24 10.28 -19.03
CA ALA A 106 -15.23 9.23 -18.82
C ALA A 106 -16.33 9.64 -17.82
N PRO A 107 -17.59 9.18 -17.98
CA PRO A 107 -18.70 9.55 -17.12
C PRO A 107 -18.57 8.97 -15.70
N ARG A 108 -18.96 9.77 -14.70
CA ARG A 108 -18.85 9.44 -13.26
C ARG A 108 -19.79 8.29 -12.89
N ARG A 109 -19.25 7.24 -12.25
CA ARG A 109 -20.05 6.09 -11.77
C ARG A 109 -20.97 6.50 -10.59
N PRO A 110 -22.23 6.01 -10.54
CA PRO A 110 -23.14 6.30 -9.44
C PRO A 110 -22.63 5.74 -8.11
N SER A 111 -22.76 6.53 -7.04
CA SER A 111 -22.30 6.17 -5.70
C SER A 111 -23.31 5.31 -4.95
N ALA A 112 -22.88 4.62 -3.89
CA ALA A 112 -23.74 3.76 -3.09
C ALA A 112 -24.95 4.49 -2.45
N ARG A 113 -24.86 5.81 -2.24
CA ARG A 113 -25.96 6.64 -1.73
C ARG A 113 -27.13 6.76 -2.71
N ASP A 114 -26.85 6.66 -4.01
CA ASP A 114 -27.87 6.76 -5.07
C ASP A 114 -28.79 5.53 -5.12
N ARG A 115 -28.42 4.44 -4.44
CA ARG A 115 -29.15 3.16 -4.47
C ARG A 115 -30.10 2.97 -3.29
N MET A 116 -30.13 3.88 -2.32
CA MET A 116 -31.02 3.76 -1.16
C MET A 116 -32.36 4.43 -1.46
N LYS A 117 -33.36 3.67 -1.89
CA LYS A 117 -34.76 4.13 -1.98
C LYS A 117 -35.52 3.72 -0.71
N VAL A 118 -36.12 4.69 -0.02
CA VAL A 118 -36.99 4.46 1.14
C VAL A 118 -38.31 3.86 0.66
N VAL A 119 -38.64 2.66 1.13
CA VAL A 119 -39.96 2.05 0.91
C VAL A 119 -40.92 2.55 1.99
N PRO A 120 -42.09 3.12 1.64
CA PRO A 120 -43.06 3.53 2.64
C PRO A 120 -43.68 2.29 3.31
N PHE A 121 -43.69 2.29 4.64
CA PHE A 121 -44.34 1.27 5.46
C PHE A 121 -45.86 1.40 5.34
N ARG A 122 -46.54 0.35 4.87
CA ARG A 122 -48.01 0.27 4.93
C ARG A 122 -48.40 -0.51 6.17
N GLY A 123 -49.01 0.18 7.13
CA GLY A 123 -49.59 -0.42 8.33
C GLY A 123 -50.66 -1.44 7.97
N ARG A 124 -50.73 -2.49 8.78
CA ARG A 124 -51.74 -3.55 8.72
C ARG A 124 -52.98 -3.04 9.46
N GLU A 125 -54.13 -3.03 8.81
CA GLU A 125 -55.44 -2.91 9.46
C GLU A 125 -56.14 -4.28 9.41
N ASP A 126 -56.99 -4.49 10.41
CA ASP A 126 -57.43 -5.74 11.08
C ASP A 126 -57.84 -6.96 10.24
#